data_AF-A0LQK5-F1
#
_entry.id   AF-A0LQK5-F1
#
_cell.length_a   1.000
_cell.length_b   1.000
_cell.length_c   1.000
_cell.angle_alpha   90.00
_cell.angle_beta   90.00
_cell.angle_gamma   90.00
#
_symmetry.space_group_name_H-M   'P 1'
#
loop_
_entity.id
_entity.type
_entity.pdbx_description
1 polymer ?
#
loop_
_entity_poly.entity_id
_entity_poly.type
_entity_poly.pdbx_seq_one_letter_code
_entity_poly.pdbx_strand_id
1 'polypeptide(L)' 'MSEDAKQRIIEWVKEQKKTKHYFNDLCKAVPEIKMMQAKKIINELVAEGKLKYWSSGSTTMYMLPIEGDVEKEEKGMN' A
#
# COMPACT_ATOMS: atom_id res chain seq x y z
N MET A 1 14.91 9.15 0.81
CA MET A 1 13.86 9.53 1.78
C MET A 1 12.49 8.96 1.43
N SER A 2 11.98 9.08 0.20
CA SER A 2 10.66 8.48 -0.13
C SER A 2 10.69 6.96 -0.32
N GLU A 3 11.79 6.39 -0.82
CA GLU A 3 11.91 4.93 -1.03
C GLU A 3 11.98 4.13 0.28
N ASP A 4 12.67 4.66 1.30
CA ASP A 4 12.77 3.98 2.61
C ASP A 4 11.40 3.79 3.26
N ALA A 5 10.55 4.82 3.18
CA ALA A 5 9.19 4.77 3.70
C ALA A 5 8.29 3.81 2.90
N LYS A 6 8.45 3.76 1.57
CA LYS A 6 7.74 2.80 0.69
C LYS A 6 8.08 1.37 1.09
N GLN A 7 9.37 1.08 1.22
CA GLN A 7 9.88 -0.24 1.57
C GLN A 7 9.37 -0.67 2.95
N ARG A 8 9.45 0.23 3.95
CA ARG A 8 8.94 -0.01 5.31
C ARG A 8 7.47 -0.39 5.34
N ILE A 9 6.63 0.31 4.56
CA ILE A 9 5.20 -0.01 4.49
C ILE A 9 4.99 -1.43 3.92
N ILE A 10 5.69 -1.78 2.84
CA ILE A 10 5.59 -3.11 2.20
C ILE A 10 6.06 -4.20 3.16
N GLU A 11 7.22 -4.02 3.80
CA GLU A 11 7.77 -4.97 4.77
C GLU A 11 6.84 -5.14 5.97
N TRP A 12 6.33 -4.04 6.51
CA TRP A 12 5.39 -4.09 7.62
C TRP A 12 4.14 -4.89 7.26
N VAL A 13 3.56 -4.67 6.07
CA VAL A 13 2.40 -5.45 5.60
C VAL A 13 2.75 -6.92 5.39
N LYS A 14 3.96 -7.24 4.90
CA LYS A 14 4.43 -8.63 4.75
C LYS A 14 4.60 -9.34 6.09
N GLU A 15 5.04 -8.63 7.13
CA GLU A 15 5.14 -9.16 8.48
C GLU A 15 3.77 -9.36 9.15
N GLN A 16 2.76 -8.62 8.72
CA GLN A 16 1.42 -8.79 9.27
C GLN A 16 0.78 -10.09 8.77
N LYS A 17 0.14 -10.80 9.70
CA LYS A 17 -0.65 -12.01 9.38
C LYS A 17 -1.92 -11.73 8.57
N LYS A 18 -2.38 -10.47 8.55
CA LYS A 18 -3.58 -10.07 7.83
C LYS A 18 -3.17 -9.61 6.45
N THR A 19 -3.99 -9.90 5.45
CA THR A 19 -3.74 -9.45 4.07
C THR A 19 -4.24 -8.03 3.81
N LYS A 20 -5.19 -7.54 4.62
CA LYS A 20 -5.84 -6.23 4.46
C LYS A 20 -5.58 -5.35 5.68
N HIS A 21 -5.17 -4.10 5.44
CA HIS A 21 -4.83 -3.12 6.46
C HIS A 21 -5.54 -1.80 6.22
N TYR A 22 -5.92 -1.13 7.29
CA TYR A 22 -6.45 0.22 7.18
C TYR A 22 -5.34 1.22 6.85
N PHE A 23 -5.72 2.35 6.24
CA PHE A 23 -4.80 3.47 6.04
C PHE A 23 -4.04 3.84 7.33
N ASN A 24 -4.77 3.93 8.44
CA ASN A 24 -4.22 4.29 9.75
C ASN A 24 -3.19 3.27 10.26
N ASP A 25 -3.32 2.00 9.90
CA ASP A 25 -2.36 0.98 10.28
C ASP A 25 -1.07 1.08 9.47
N LEU A 26 -1.18 1.36 8.17
CA LEU A 26 0.00 1.59 7.31
C LEU A 26 0.78 2.83 7.75
N CYS A 27 0.09 3.87 8.25
CA CYS A 27 0.74 5.04 8.82
C CYS A 27 1.56 4.70 10.07
N LYS A 28 1.24 3.62 10.81
CA LYS A 28 2.04 3.17 11.96
C LYS A 28 3.38 2.55 11.54
N ALA A 29 3.50 2.08 10.31
CA ALA A 29 4.78 1.58 9.77
C ALA A 29 5.80 2.72 9.56
N VAL A 30 5.30 3.94 9.39
CA VAL A 30 6.09 5.14 9.11
C VAL A 30 5.63 6.30 10.01
N PRO A 31 5.78 6.17 11.34
CA PRO A 31 5.32 7.19 12.28
C PRO A 31 6.16 8.48 12.22
N GLU A 32 7.34 8.40 11.61
CA GLU A 32 8.29 9.50 11.40
C GLU A 32 7.84 10.51 10.34
N ILE A 33 6.96 10.10 9.42
CA ILE A 33 6.42 10.99 8.37
C ILE A 33 5.02 11.47 8.72
N LYS A 34 4.70 12.69 8.26
CA LYS A 34 3.34 13.22 8.42
C LYS A 34 2.34 12.35 7.66
N MET A 35 1.15 12.18 8.23
CA MET A 35 0.03 11.43 7.63
C MET A 35 -0.26 11.85 6.17
N MET A 36 -0.11 13.14 5.85
CA MET A 36 -0.26 13.66 4.49
C MET A 36 0.79 13.10 3.51
N GLN A 37 2.03 12.92 3.96
CA GLN A 37 3.09 12.28 3.16
C GLN A 37 2.87 10.78 3.06
N ALA A 38 2.49 10.11 4.16
CA ALA A 38 2.14 8.69 4.13
C ALA A 38 1.02 8.41 3.12
N LYS A 39 0.00 9.28 3.06
CA LYS A 39 -1.07 9.19 2.04
C LYS A 39 -0.55 9.28 0.62
N LYS A 40 0.36 10.21 0.35
CA LYS A 40 0.97 10.36 -0.98
C LYS A 40 1.77 9.11 -1.34
N ILE A 41 2.57 8.59 -0.41
CA ILE A 41 3.39 7.39 -0.59
C ILE A 41 2.52 6.16 -0.84
N ILE A 42 1.46 5.96 -0.05
CA ILE A 42 0.56 4.83 -0.21
C ILE A 42 -0.18 4.90 -1.55
N ASN A 43 -0.64 6.09 -1.95
CA ASN A 43 -1.25 6.28 -3.27
C ASN A 43 -0.24 6.01 -4.41
N GLU A 44 1.02 6.43 -4.25
CA GLU A 44 2.09 6.09 -5.20
C GLU A 44 2.33 4.59 -5.26
N LEU A 45 2.35 3.89 -4.11
CA LEU A 45 2.47 2.42 -4.07
C LEU A 45 1.29 1.72 -4.74
N VAL A 46 0.09 2.28 -4.64
CA VAL A 46 -1.10 1.78 -5.35
C VAL A 46 -0.97 2.02 -6.85
N ALA A 47 -0.53 3.20 -7.25
CA ALA A 47 -0.29 3.53 -8.66
C ALA A 47 0.84 2.69 -9.29
N GLU A 48 1.87 2.35 -8.50
CA GLU A 48 2.95 1.43 -8.88
C GLU A 48 2.52 -0.05 -8.89
N GLY A 49 1.28 -0.36 -8.50
CA GLY A 49 0.78 -1.74 -8.39
C GLY A 49 1.41 -2.53 -7.24
N LYS A 50 2.21 -1.91 -6.37
CA LYS A 50 2.84 -2.54 -5.20
C LYS A 50 1.89 -2.69 -4.00
N LEU A 51 0.79 -1.96 -4.00
CA LEU A 51 -0.33 -2.11 -3.07
C LEU A 51 -1.64 -2.11 -3.85
N LYS A 52 -2.63 -2.85 -3.37
CA LYS A 52 -3.99 -2.82 -3.93
C LYS A 52 -4.89 -2.04 -3.01
N TYR A 53 -5.53 -1.01 -3.56
CA TYR A 53 -6.59 -0.26 -2.88
C TYR A 53 -7.87 -1.09 -2.84
N TRP A 54 -8.49 -1.21 -1.67
CA TRP A 54 -9.77 -1.87 -1.49
C TRP A 54 -10.70 -0.98 -0.66
N SER A 55 -11.90 -0.73 -1.17
CA SER A 55 -12.93 0.01 -0.43
C SER A 55 -14.13 -0.88 -0.18
N SER A 56 -14.61 -0.89 1.06
CA SER A 56 -15.86 -1.54 1.45
C SER A 56 -16.78 -0.50 2.09
N GLY A 57 -17.53 0.20 1.24
CA GLY A 57 -18.48 1.23 1.64
C GLY A 57 -17.81 2.43 2.29
N SER A 58 -17.86 2.49 3.62
CA SER A 58 -17.31 3.58 4.43
C SER A 58 -15.83 3.40 4.79
N THR A 59 -15.25 2.25 4.48
CA THR A 59 -13.89 1.88 4.91
C THR A 59 -12.97 1.68 3.71
N THR A 60 -11.81 2.34 3.75
CA THR A 60 -10.68 2.10 2.85
C THR A 60 -9.64 1.20 3.52
N MET A 61 -9.23 0.15 2.83
CA MET A 61 -8.14 -0.74 3.19
C MET A 61 -7.14 -0.86 2.03
N TYR A 62 -5.94 -1.32 2.34
CA TYR A 62 -4.90 -1.64 1.39
C TYR A 62 -4.40 -3.04 1.67
N MET A 63 -4.01 -3.73 0.61
CA MET A 63 -3.47 -5.08 0.71
C MET A 63 -2.26 -5.24 -0.20
N LEU A 64 -1.42 -6.22 0.10
CA LEU A 64 -0.39 -6.60 -0.85
C LEU A 64 -1.03 -7.20 -2.11
N PRO A 65 -0.46 -6.90 -3.29
CA PRO A 65 -0.77 -7.63 -4.50
C PRO A 65 -0.46 -9.10 -4.27
N ILE A 66 -1.38 -9.97 -4.66
CA ILE A 66 -1.08 -11.39 -4.75
C ILE A 66 -0.20 -11.55 -5.99
N GLU A 67 0.76 -12.48 -5.97
CA GLU A 67 1.80 -12.72 -6.99
C GLU A 67 1.27 -13.09 -8.40
N GLY A 68 -0.05 -12.94 -8.66
CA GLY A 68 -0.67 -13.05 -9.99
C GLY A 68 -1.62 -11.90 -10.37
N ASP A 69 -1.73 -10.85 -9.55
CA ASP A 69 -2.51 -9.65 -9.85
C ASP A 69 -1.65 -8.55 -10.49
N VAL A 70 -0.37 -8.46 -10.11
CA VAL A 70 0.58 -7.43 -10.61
C VAL A 70 0.90 -7.61 -12.09
N GLU A 71 0.93 -8.85 -12.58
CA GLU A 71 1.14 -9.15 -14.01
C GLU A 71 -0.05 -8.77 -14.91
N LYS A 72 -1.23 -8.49 -14.35
CA LYS A 72 -2.43 -8.21 -15.16
C LYS A 72 -2.63 -6.74 -15.49
N GLU A 73 -2.11 -5.80 -14.70
CA GLU A 73 -2.27 -4.38 -15.02
C GLU A 73 -1.22 -3.84 -15.99
N GLU A 74 0.00 -4.40 -16.04
CA GLU A 74 1.01 -4.01 -17.05
C GLU A 74 0.62 -4.38 -18.49
N LYS A 75 -0.36 -5.27 -18.69
CA LYS A 75 -0.89 -5.62 -20.03
C LYS A 75 -2.17 -4.85 -20.41
N GLY A 76 -2.67 -3.96 -19.56
CA GLY A 76 -3.91 -3.20 -19.79
C GLY A 76 -3.72 -1.76 -20.29
N MET A 77 -2.48 -1.26 -20.34
CA MET A 77 -2.13 0.06 -20.88
C MET A 77 -1.25 -0.12 -22.12
N ASN A 78 -1.83 -0.60 -23.22
CA ASN A 78 -1.30 -0.38 -24.57
C ASN A 78 -2.44 -0.13 -25.55
#